data_AF-A0AAV6WXI0-F1
#
_entry.id   AF-A0AAV6WXI0-F1
#
_cell.length_a   1.000
_cell.length_b   1.000
_cell.length_c   1.000
_cell.angle_alpha   90.00
_cell.angle_beta   90.00
_cell.angle_gamma   90.00
#
_symmetry.space_group_name_H-M   'P 1'
#
loop_
_entity.id
_entity.type
_entity.pdbx_description
1 polymer ?
#
loop_
_entity_poly.entity_id
_entity_poly.type
_entity_poly.pdbx_seq_one_letter_code
_entity_poly.pdbx_strand_id
1 'polypeptide(L)'
;MTRDWADLREELLEVILSNLSAKDRFTFGLVCRSWNSVATSVAKSSVCGHSPCMFYHRSNCLWKFVKYKDFSYMDFPQLYNAKICCSKYGWLLMSRDDGSLFFFDPFKEQRIRELPKHKYPYATICFFNEPTSTNCIVVGISNMLNTHKVIMGVLKHRKDEWKVNIYNRTRSEFQLSICTPILHCGKLYSLDVKGNVATFDMNGHDNGPSWYVYDSCLFPSWIHHKIEQQFLIKLEEEEVLFAVFVAHDVRKVSVYRSKLRKENCMVQWVLVKDLGDKAFFVSHTASFAVTACSESMANKIYFTKFHGNSGVYFSLKTQKYHSFNGDFSSLKCYGLKELDFATWILPTISWRMLTKE
;
A
#
# COMPACT_ATOMS: atom_id res chain seq x y z
N MET A 1 -2.76 -43.71 33.32
CA MET A 1 -2.85 -43.18 31.96
C MET A 1 -2.69 -41.67 32.04
N THR A 2 -1.56 -41.15 31.60
CA THR A 2 -1.36 -39.70 31.42
C THR A 2 -2.22 -39.25 30.25
N ARG A 3 -3.23 -38.42 30.49
CA ARG A 3 -4.03 -37.81 29.41
C ARG A 3 -3.11 -36.94 28.57
N ASP A 4 -3.13 -37.14 27.25
CA ASP A 4 -2.33 -36.36 26.32
C ASP A 4 -2.97 -34.98 26.11
N TRP A 5 -2.12 -33.95 26.01
CA TRP A 5 -2.54 -32.59 25.65
C TRP A 5 -3.10 -32.52 24.21
N ALA A 6 -2.81 -33.52 23.38
CA ALA A 6 -3.44 -33.67 22.07
C ALA A 6 -4.94 -33.98 22.14
N ASP A 7 -5.42 -34.56 23.26
CA ASP A 7 -6.83 -34.94 23.48
C ASP A 7 -7.65 -33.84 24.18
N LEU A 8 -7.08 -32.65 24.35
CA LEU A 8 -7.77 -31.51 24.93
C LEU A 8 -8.94 -31.09 24.02
N ARG A 9 -10.08 -30.74 24.62
CA ARG A 9 -11.24 -30.27 23.83
C ARG A 9 -10.92 -28.95 23.14
N GLU A 10 -11.55 -28.73 21.99
CA GLU A 10 -11.32 -27.54 21.16
C GLU A 10 -11.54 -26.25 21.95
N GLU A 11 -12.57 -26.16 22.81
CA GLU A 11 -12.86 -24.93 23.55
C GLU A 11 -11.72 -24.53 24.51
N LEU A 12 -11.03 -25.51 25.09
CA LEU A 12 -9.88 -25.25 25.96
C LEU A 12 -8.65 -24.85 25.15
N LEU A 13 -8.47 -25.44 23.97
CA LEU A 13 -7.42 -25.08 23.02
C LEU A 13 -7.61 -23.64 22.51
N GLU A 14 -8.84 -23.20 22.26
CA GLU A 14 -9.17 -21.82 21.90
C GLU A 14 -8.82 -20.83 23.02
N VAL A 15 -9.15 -21.18 24.27
CA VAL A 15 -8.79 -20.35 25.43
C VAL A 15 -7.28 -20.25 25.57
N ILE A 16 -6.55 -21.36 25.47
CA ILE A 16 -5.08 -21.34 25.50
C ILE A 16 -4.56 -20.43 24.39
N LEU A 17 -4.99 -20.66 23.14
CA LEU A 17 -4.57 -19.90 21.98
C LEU A 17 -4.87 -18.39 22.12
N SER A 18 -6.00 -18.01 22.71
CA SER A 18 -6.37 -16.61 22.94
C SER A 18 -5.43 -15.90 23.93
N ASN A 19 -4.84 -16.64 24.87
CA ASN A 19 -3.90 -16.12 25.88
C ASN A 19 -2.43 -16.17 25.44
N LEU A 20 -2.13 -16.80 24.30
CA LEU A 20 -0.78 -16.83 23.74
C LEU A 20 -0.40 -15.52 23.05
N SER A 21 0.91 -15.19 23.11
CA SER A 21 1.49 -14.14 22.27
C SER A 21 1.36 -14.53 20.80
N ALA A 22 1.40 -13.57 19.86
CA ALA A 22 1.26 -13.95 18.45
C ALA A 22 2.38 -14.84 17.92
N LYS A 23 3.60 -14.72 18.50
CA LYS A 23 4.70 -15.65 18.21
C LYS A 23 4.33 -17.07 18.64
N ASP A 24 3.75 -17.23 19.83
CA ASP A 24 3.39 -18.54 20.36
C ASP A 24 2.12 -19.09 19.70
N ARG A 25 1.23 -18.22 19.21
CA ARG A 25 0.08 -18.60 18.37
C ARG A 25 0.49 -19.20 17.03
N PHE A 26 1.68 -18.87 16.53
CA PHE A 26 2.24 -19.51 15.33
C PHE A 26 2.70 -20.92 15.66
N THR A 27 3.52 -21.09 16.70
CA THR A 27 4.03 -22.41 17.13
C THR A 27 2.92 -23.32 17.64
N PHE A 28 1.84 -22.79 18.23
CA PHE A 28 0.66 -23.55 18.64
C PHE A 28 0.06 -24.36 17.48
N GLY A 29 -0.06 -23.76 16.30
CA GLY A 29 -0.58 -24.45 15.11
C GLY A 29 0.38 -25.48 14.51
N LEU A 30 1.63 -25.52 14.96
CA LEU A 30 2.64 -26.48 14.50
C LEU A 30 2.76 -27.71 15.41
N VAL A 31 2.05 -27.74 16.55
CA VAL A 31 2.15 -28.83 17.53
C VAL A 31 1.59 -30.15 16.97
N CYS A 32 0.34 -30.12 16.51
CA CYS A 32 -0.33 -31.29 15.91
C CYS A 32 -1.53 -30.85 15.06
N ARG A 33 -2.14 -31.80 14.32
CA ARG A 33 -3.31 -31.52 13.45
C ARG A 33 -4.52 -30.95 14.21
N SER A 34 -4.79 -31.44 15.42
CA SER A 34 -5.91 -30.96 16.25
C SER A 34 -5.72 -29.47 16.63
N TRP A 35 -4.54 -29.12 17.15
CA TRP A 35 -4.22 -27.74 17.52
C TRP A 35 -4.14 -26.82 16.30
N ASN A 36 -3.65 -27.32 15.17
CA ASN A 36 -3.69 -26.61 13.89
C ASN A 36 -5.12 -26.32 13.44
N SER A 37 -6.04 -27.28 13.56
CA SER A 37 -7.45 -27.11 13.22
C SER A 37 -8.09 -25.99 14.04
N VAL A 38 -7.92 -26.02 15.36
CA VAL A 38 -8.43 -24.98 16.28
C VAL A 38 -7.81 -23.62 15.97
N ALA A 39 -6.49 -23.57 15.76
CA ALA A 39 -5.83 -22.36 15.32
C ALA A 39 -6.43 -21.84 14.01
N THR A 40 -6.61 -22.69 13.02
CA THR A 40 -7.17 -22.30 11.72
C THR A 40 -8.61 -21.80 11.86
N SER A 41 -9.44 -22.47 12.66
CA SER A 41 -10.81 -22.07 12.99
C SER A 41 -10.85 -20.69 13.63
N VAL A 42 -10.07 -20.47 14.70
CA VAL A 42 -9.98 -19.18 15.40
C VAL A 42 -9.44 -18.07 14.51
N ALA A 43 -8.51 -18.36 13.60
CA ALA A 43 -8.03 -17.35 12.65
C ALA A 43 -9.07 -17.00 11.58
N LYS A 44 -9.88 -17.97 11.15
CA LYS A 44 -11.00 -17.76 10.21
C LYS A 44 -12.14 -17.00 10.87
N SER A 45 -12.41 -17.26 12.16
CA SER A 45 -13.41 -16.53 12.96
C SER A 45 -12.90 -15.20 13.50
N SER A 46 -11.58 -14.97 13.49
CA SER A 46 -11.03 -13.69 13.89
C SER A 46 -11.52 -12.60 12.93
N VAL A 47 -12.11 -11.56 13.50
CA VAL A 47 -12.68 -10.40 12.80
C VAL A 47 -11.67 -9.71 11.88
N CYS A 48 -10.36 -10.00 12.05
CA CYS A 48 -9.26 -9.41 11.29
C CYS A 48 -8.32 -10.46 10.65
N GLY A 49 -8.86 -11.58 10.16
CA GLY A 49 -8.10 -12.65 9.48
C GLY A 49 -7.20 -12.13 8.34
N HIS A 50 -7.66 -11.09 7.63
CA HIS A 50 -6.97 -10.42 6.52
C HIS A 50 -6.44 -9.01 6.87
N SER A 51 -6.07 -8.73 8.14
CA SER A 51 -5.50 -7.42 8.47
C SER A 51 -4.33 -7.07 7.55
N PRO A 52 -4.24 -5.80 7.09
CA PRO A 52 -3.05 -5.30 6.41
C PRO A 52 -1.80 -5.56 7.24
N CYS A 53 -0.73 -5.94 6.55
CA CYS A 53 0.57 -6.13 7.17
C CYS A 53 1.62 -5.25 6.51
N MET A 54 2.56 -4.78 7.32
CA MET A 54 3.69 -4.01 6.81
C MET A 54 4.81 -4.98 6.48
N PHE A 55 5.32 -4.90 5.27
CA PHE A 55 6.41 -5.71 4.77
C PHE A 55 7.61 -4.81 4.50
N TYR A 56 8.75 -5.09 5.13
CA TYR A 56 9.96 -4.27 4.94
C TYR A 56 11.25 -5.08 5.04
N HIS A 57 12.26 -4.62 4.31
CA HIS A 57 13.60 -5.17 4.30
C HIS A 57 14.42 -4.62 5.48
N ARG A 58 15.01 -5.49 6.30
CA ARG A 58 15.93 -5.08 7.38
C ARG A 58 17.40 -5.27 6.98
N SER A 59 17.69 -6.28 6.16
CA SER A 59 19.01 -6.64 5.62
C SER A 59 18.81 -7.51 4.37
N ASN A 60 19.86 -7.75 3.58
CA ASN A 60 19.80 -8.32 2.22
C ASN A 60 18.83 -9.50 1.98
N CYS A 61 18.57 -10.37 2.97
CA CYS A 61 17.61 -11.47 2.87
C CYS A 61 16.49 -11.47 3.93
N LEU A 62 16.59 -10.63 4.98
CA LEU A 62 15.71 -10.68 6.13
C LEU A 62 14.56 -9.69 5.96
N TRP A 63 13.36 -10.23 5.78
CA TRP A 63 12.14 -9.45 5.65
C TRP A 63 11.33 -9.54 6.94
N LYS A 64 10.90 -8.38 7.45
CA LYS A 64 10.05 -8.31 8.63
C LYS A 64 8.61 -8.02 8.21
N PHE A 65 7.72 -8.81 8.77
CA PHE A 65 6.29 -8.64 8.69
C PHE A 65 5.79 -8.06 10.00
N VAL A 66 5.01 -6.99 9.92
CA VAL A 66 4.31 -6.43 11.08
C VAL A 66 2.82 -6.56 10.81
N LYS A 67 2.14 -7.41 11.59
CA LYS A 67 0.68 -7.55 11.58
C LYS A 67 0.15 -6.92 12.85
N TYR A 68 -0.37 -5.71 12.75
CA TYR A 68 -0.85 -4.95 13.91
C TYR A 68 0.20 -4.94 15.04
N LYS A 69 -0.19 -5.14 16.31
CA LYS A 69 0.70 -5.16 17.48
C LYS A 69 1.78 -6.27 17.47
N ASP A 70 1.80 -7.13 16.46
CA ASP A 70 2.68 -8.29 16.35
C ASP A 70 3.64 -8.19 15.17
N PHE A 71 4.78 -8.87 15.29
CA PHE A 71 5.74 -8.99 14.19
C PHE A 71 6.30 -10.41 14.07
N SER A 72 6.62 -10.79 12.85
CA SER A 72 7.33 -12.02 12.51
C SER A 72 8.45 -11.73 11.51
N TYR A 73 9.45 -12.60 11.48
CA TYR A 73 10.52 -12.55 10.48
C TYR A 73 10.32 -13.71 9.53
N MET A 74 10.49 -13.47 8.23
CA MET A 74 10.64 -14.52 7.25
C MET A 74 11.83 -14.22 6.36
N ASP A 75 12.49 -15.28 5.93
CA ASP A 75 13.62 -15.19 5.02
C ASP A 75 13.16 -15.50 3.60
N PHE A 76 13.44 -14.58 2.67
CA PHE A 76 13.21 -14.80 1.25
C PHE A 76 14.52 -14.60 0.48
N PRO A 77 15.39 -15.62 0.42
CA PRO A 77 16.67 -15.54 -0.30
C PRO A 77 16.50 -15.12 -1.77
N GLN A 78 15.40 -15.51 -2.41
CA GLN A 78 15.05 -15.13 -3.78
C GLN A 78 14.86 -13.62 -3.98
N LEU A 79 14.65 -12.86 -2.91
CA LEU A 79 14.50 -11.40 -2.93
C LEU A 79 15.80 -10.65 -2.65
N TYR A 80 16.95 -11.34 -2.66
CA TYR A 80 18.25 -10.71 -2.50
C TYR A 80 18.43 -9.54 -3.49
N ASN A 81 18.80 -8.36 -2.97
CA ASN A 81 18.93 -7.10 -3.71
C ASN A 81 17.70 -6.69 -4.53
N ALA A 82 16.50 -7.16 -4.15
CA ALA A 82 15.25 -6.71 -4.76
C ALA A 82 14.64 -5.54 -3.98
N LYS A 83 14.14 -4.54 -4.71
CA LYS A 83 13.45 -3.36 -4.16
C LYS A 83 11.97 -3.45 -4.50
N ILE A 84 11.12 -3.03 -3.57
CA ILE A 84 9.68 -2.99 -3.80
C ILE A 84 9.34 -1.76 -4.65
N CYS A 85 8.63 -1.95 -5.76
CA CYS A 85 8.12 -0.87 -6.61
C CYS A 85 6.65 -0.57 -6.33
N CYS A 86 5.81 -1.61 -6.22
CA CYS A 86 4.40 -1.46 -5.88
C CYS A 86 3.88 -2.70 -5.16
N SER A 87 2.90 -2.53 -4.27
CA SER A 87 2.18 -3.61 -3.58
C SER A 87 0.69 -3.47 -3.82
N LYS A 88 0.06 -4.51 -4.38
CA LYS A 88 -1.38 -4.52 -4.70
C LYS A 88 -1.90 -5.93 -4.86
N TYR A 89 -3.17 -6.17 -4.51
CA TYR A 89 -3.82 -7.48 -4.67
C TYR A 89 -3.07 -8.66 -4.01
N GLY A 90 -2.36 -8.42 -2.91
CA GLY A 90 -1.50 -9.42 -2.26
C GLY A 90 -0.21 -9.76 -3.01
N TRP A 91 0.13 -9.04 -4.07
CA TRP A 91 1.37 -9.19 -4.84
C TRP A 91 2.29 -7.99 -4.67
N LEU A 92 3.58 -8.25 -4.76
CA LEU A 92 4.65 -7.26 -4.86
C LEU A 92 5.16 -7.22 -6.29
N LEU A 93 5.23 -6.03 -6.88
CA LEU A 93 6.08 -5.75 -8.03
C LEU A 93 7.44 -5.31 -7.51
N MET A 94 8.49 -6.02 -7.92
CA MET A 94 9.85 -5.80 -7.42
C MET A 94 10.81 -5.53 -8.57
N SER A 95 11.84 -4.73 -8.31
CA SER A 95 12.94 -4.46 -9.22
C SER A 95 14.27 -4.97 -8.68
N ARG A 96 15.20 -5.32 -9.58
CA ARG A 96 16.61 -5.55 -9.26
C ARG A 96 17.46 -4.39 -9.77
N ASP A 97 18.72 -4.38 -9.35
CA ASP A 97 19.67 -3.34 -9.75
C ASP A 97 19.96 -3.32 -11.27
N ASP A 98 19.72 -4.42 -11.99
CA ASP A 98 19.83 -4.49 -13.45
C ASP A 98 18.58 -3.97 -14.21
N GLY A 99 17.59 -3.45 -13.47
CA GLY A 99 16.33 -2.95 -14.00
C GLY A 99 15.30 -4.04 -14.35
N SER A 100 15.59 -5.32 -14.11
CA SER A 100 14.59 -6.38 -14.27
C SER A 100 13.45 -6.22 -13.28
N LEU A 101 12.23 -6.49 -13.73
CA LEU A 101 11.02 -6.46 -12.91
C LEU A 101 10.44 -7.86 -12.79
N PHE A 102 9.88 -8.20 -11.63
CA PHE A 102 9.16 -9.46 -11.43
C PHE A 102 8.06 -9.31 -10.37
N PHE A 103 7.08 -10.21 -10.41
CA PHE A 103 6.04 -10.29 -9.37
C PHE A 103 6.37 -11.35 -8.35
N PHE A 104 6.06 -11.07 -7.09
CA PHE A 104 6.21 -11.97 -5.96
C PHE A 104 5.00 -11.92 -5.04
N ASP A 105 4.44 -13.09 -4.73
CA ASP A 105 3.44 -13.27 -3.68
C ASP A 105 4.17 -13.73 -2.42
N PRO A 106 4.34 -12.86 -1.40
CA PRO A 106 5.06 -13.21 -0.18
C PRO A 106 4.29 -14.16 0.72
N PHE A 107 3.01 -14.38 0.46
CA PHE A 107 2.21 -15.35 1.19
C PHE A 107 2.41 -16.71 0.56
N LYS A 108 2.15 -16.88 -0.74
CA LYS A 108 2.30 -18.18 -1.42
C LYS A 108 3.74 -18.55 -1.78
N GLU A 109 4.68 -17.66 -1.49
CA GLU A 109 6.08 -17.72 -1.98
C GLU A 109 6.18 -17.89 -3.51
N GLN A 110 5.17 -17.41 -4.24
CA GLN A 110 5.07 -17.60 -5.68
C GLN A 110 5.75 -16.46 -6.42
N ARG A 111 6.62 -16.79 -7.37
CA ARG A 111 7.24 -15.83 -8.28
C ARG A 111 6.73 -16.02 -9.70
N ILE A 112 6.35 -14.93 -10.35
CA ILE A 112 6.14 -14.92 -11.81
C ILE A 112 7.45 -14.46 -12.47
N ARG A 113 7.77 -15.07 -13.62
CA ARG A 113 8.99 -14.79 -14.40
C ARG A 113 9.13 -13.31 -14.73
N GLU A 114 10.35 -12.93 -15.10
CA GLU A 114 10.75 -11.56 -15.34
C GLU A 114 9.94 -10.92 -16.47
N LEU A 115 9.57 -9.66 -16.24
CA LEU A 115 8.93 -8.81 -17.23
C LEU A 115 9.98 -8.29 -18.21
N PRO A 116 9.59 -7.98 -19.46
CA PRO A 116 10.49 -7.35 -20.42
C PRO A 116 11.14 -6.09 -19.86
N LYS A 117 12.43 -5.90 -20.17
CA LYS A 117 13.18 -4.72 -19.73
C LYS A 117 12.57 -3.45 -20.30
N HIS A 118 12.40 -2.43 -19.46
CA HIS A 118 11.95 -1.11 -19.90
C HIS A 118 13.11 -0.26 -20.40
N LYS A 119 12.83 0.64 -21.35
CA LYS A 119 13.85 1.53 -21.96
C LYS A 119 14.14 2.79 -21.15
N TYR A 120 13.30 3.14 -20.18
CA TYR A 120 13.36 4.42 -19.46
C TYR A 120 13.39 4.23 -17.93
N PRO A 121 14.10 5.08 -17.18
CA PRO A 121 14.07 5.07 -15.72
C PRO A 121 12.77 5.71 -15.21
N TYR A 122 11.80 4.87 -14.84
CA TYR A 122 10.55 5.33 -14.28
C TYR A 122 10.71 5.71 -12.80
N ALA A 123 10.22 6.90 -12.43
CA ALA A 123 10.22 7.36 -11.04
C ALA A 123 9.18 6.60 -10.19
N THR A 124 8.06 6.21 -10.79
CA THR A 124 7.06 5.34 -10.19
C THR A 124 6.69 4.22 -11.15
N ILE A 125 6.63 2.98 -10.67
CA ILE A 125 6.18 1.82 -11.43
C ILE A 125 5.16 1.08 -10.58
N CYS A 126 3.96 0.88 -11.10
CA CYS A 126 2.92 0.10 -10.44
C CYS A 126 2.12 -0.75 -11.45
N PHE A 127 1.32 -1.67 -10.94
CA PHE A 127 0.50 -2.56 -11.75
C PHE A 127 -0.98 -2.50 -11.35
N PHE A 128 -1.83 -2.89 -12.30
CA PHE A 128 -3.28 -2.89 -12.16
C PHE A 128 -3.84 -4.23 -12.60
N ASN A 129 -4.82 -4.72 -11.83
CA ASN A 129 -5.30 -6.10 -11.82
C ASN A 129 -4.25 -7.11 -11.35
N GLU A 130 -4.69 -8.30 -10.95
CA GLU A 130 -3.81 -9.36 -10.48
C GLU A 130 -2.79 -9.76 -11.55
N PRO A 131 -1.51 -10.02 -11.19
CA PRO A 131 -0.47 -10.42 -12.15
C PRO A 131 -0.79 -11.66 -12.99
N THR A 132 -1.62 -12.55 -12.46
CA THR A 132 -2.11 -13.77 -13.11
C THR A 132 -3.24 -13.53 -14.10
N SER A 133 -3.89 -12.36 -14.06
CA SER A 133 -4.99 -11.98 -14.94
C SER A 133 -4.48 -11.56 -16.32
N THR A 134 -5.22 -11.92 -17.37
CA THR A 134 -4.97 -11.43 -18.75
C THR A 134 -5.15 -9.92 -18.89
N ASN A 135 -5.86 -9.29 -17.95
CA ASN A 135 -6.07 -7.84 -17.90
C ASN A 135 -4.99 -7.12 -17.09
N CYS A 136 -3.96 -7.82 -16.61
CA CYS A 136 -2.86 -7.20 -15.90
C CYS A 136 -2.14 -6.21 -16.80
N ILE A 137 -1.90 -5.01 -16.28
CA ILE A 137 -1.06 -4.00 -16.90
C ILE A 137 -0.05 -3.48 -15.89
N VAL A 138 1.16 -3.23 -16.36
CA VAL A 138 2.21 -2.54 -15.60
C VAL A 138 2.43 -1.19 -16.23
N VAL A 139 2.45 -0.15 -15.40
CA VAL A 139 2.62 1.24 -15.82
C VAL A 139 3.80 1.85 -15.10
N GLY A 140 4.71 2.44 -15.88
CA GLY A 140 5.80 3.25 -15.38
C GLY A 140 5.59 4.71 -15.78
N ILE A 141 5.82 5.65 -14.87
CA ILE A 141 5.72 7.09 -15.15
C ILE A 141 7.00 7.78 -14.67
N SER A 142 7.51 8.69 -15.48
CA SER A 142 8.66 9.53 -15.11
C SER A 142 8.55 10.92 -15.71
N ASN A 143 9.12 11.89 -15.00
CA ASN A 143 9.51 13.15 -15.61
C ASN A 143 10.80 12.92 -16.40
N MET A 144 10.87 13.37 -17.66
CA MET A 144 12.17 13.45 -18.31
C MET A 144 12.99 14.56 -17.68
N LEU A 145 14.22 14.24 -17.27
CA LEU A 145 15.18 15.24 -16.82
C LEU A 145 15.43 16.24 -17.97
N ASN A 146 15.45 17.53 -17.64
CA ASN A 146 15.78 18.63 -18.55
C ASN A 146 14.87 18.82 -19.77
N THR A 147 13.76 18.09 -19.86
CA THR A 147 12.72 18.38 -20.85
C THR A 147 11.40 18.52 -20.12
N HIS A 148 10.57 19.49 -20.53
CA HIS A 148 9.23 19.66 -19.98
C HIS A 148 8.30 18.54 -20.47
N LYS A 149 8.67 17.27 -20.26
CA LYS A 149 7.96 16.09 -20.75
C LYS A 149 7.73 15.07 -19.65
N VAL A 150 6.65 14.33 -19.77
CA VAL A 150 6.30 13.18 -18.94
C VAL A 150 6.31 11.96 -19.85
N ILE A 151 7.02 10.90 -19.45
CA ILE A 151 6.99 9.61 -20.12
C ILE A 151 6.08 8.67 -19.35
N MET A 152 5.23 7.98 -20.08
CA MET A 152 4.50 6.82 -19.59
C MET A 152 4.88 5.58 -20.40
N GLY A 153 5.27 4.52 -19.73
CA GLY A 153 5.34 3.18 -20.29
C GLY A 153 4.17 2.34 -19.85
N VAL A 154 3.59 1.56 -20.77
CA VAL A 154 2.54 0.60 -20.48
C VAL A 154 2.95 -0.77 -21.03
N LEU A 155 3.02 -1.76 -20.16
CA LEU A 155 3.24 -3.16 -20.50
C LEU A 155 1.95 -3.94 -20.24
N LYS A 156 1.36 -4.53 -21.28
CA LYS A 156 0.20 -5.41 -21.14
C LYS A 156 0.66 -6.84 -20.84
N HIS A 157 -0.18 -7.61 -20.15
CA HIS A 157 0.08 -9.03 -19.86
C HIS A 157 0.50 -9.81 -21.12
N ARG A 158 1.56 -10.64 -21.00
CA ARG A 158 2.13 -11.47 -22.08
C ARG A 158 2.54 -10.70 -23.35
N LYS A 159 2.83 -9.40 -23.24
CA LYS A 159 3.51 -8.66 -24.30
C LYS A 159 4.99 -8.56 -23.96
N ASP A 160 5.81 -8.57 -25.00
CA ASP A 160 7.27 -8.56 -24.87
C ASP A 160 7.86 -7.14 -24.92
N GLU A 161 7.02 -6.13 -25.15
CA GLU A 161 7.45 -4.74 -25.30
C GLU A 161 6.55 -3.75 -24.56
N TRP A 162 7.19 -2.69 -24.05
CA TRP A 162 6.53 -1.55 -23.43
C TRP A 162 6.04 -0.58 -24.51
N LYS A 163 4.74 -0.24 -24.50
CA LYS A 163 4.22 0.88 -25.27
C LYS A 163 4.57 2.18 -24.54
N VAL A 164 5.35 3.04 -25.18
CA VAL A 164 5.81 4.30 -24.59
C VAL A 164 5.03 5.46 -25.20
N ASN A 165 4.44 6.29 -24.34
CA ASN A 165 3.82 7.56 -24.69
C ASN A 165 4.63 8.70 -24.06
N ILE A 166 4.81 9.78 -24.81
CA ILE A 166 5.54 10.97 -24.37
C ILE A 166 4.59 12.16 -24.44
N TYR A 167 4.39 12.82 -23.31
CA TYR A 167 3.49 13.95 -23.18
C TYR A 167 4.30 15.21 -22.92
N ASN A 168 4.05 16.28 -23.67
CA ASN A 168 4.58 17.60 -23.35
C ASN A 168 3.82 18.14 -22.14
N ARG A 169 4.53 18.65 -21.13
CA ARG A 169 3.91 19.35 -20.00
C ARG A 169 3.17 20.56 -20.54
N THR A 170 1.86 20.58 -20.37
CA THR A 170 0.98 21.68 -20.78
C THR A 170 1.21 22.92 -19.92
N ARG A 171 1.76 22.73 -18.71
CA ARG A 171 2.22 23.78 -17.81
C ARG A 171 3.57 23.38 -17.22
N SER A 172 4.50 24.32 -17.11
CA SER A 172 5.87 24.13 -16.61
C SER A 172 5.96 23.52 -15.20
N GLU A 173 4.86 23.48 -14.46
CA GLU A 173 4.84 23.16 -13.03
C GLU A 173 4.50 21.71 -12.64
N PHE A 174 3.99 20.86 -13.54
CA PHE A 174 3.65 19.48 -13.14
C PHE A 174 4.92 18.69 -12.82
N GLN A 175 5.04 18.31 -11.55
CA GLN A 175 6.18 17.60 -10.99
C GLN A 175 5.69 16.29 -10.37
N LEU A 176 5.73 15.21 -11.17
CA LEU A 176 5.35 13.86 -10.76
C LEU A 176 5.81 13.50 -9.34
N SER A 177 4.85 13.09 -8.50
CA SER A 177 5.10 12.47 -7.20
C SER A 177 5.55 11.02 -7.36
N ILE A 178 6.34 10.52 -6.42
CA ILE A 178 6.68 9.08 -6.32
C ILE A 178 5.51 8.20 -5.83
N CYS A 179 4.36 8.79 -5.49
CA CYS A 179 3.17 8.07 -5.07
C CYS A 179 2.65 7.10 -6.16
N THR A 180 2.12 5.95 -5.73
CA THR A 180 1.47 4.99 -6.63
C THR A 180 0.25 5.60 -7.33
N PRO A 181 0.16 5.52 -8.67
CA PRO A 181 -0.98 6.01 -9.42
C PRO A 181 -2.22 5.11 -9.23
N ILE A 182 -3.40 5.64 -9.55
CA ILE A 182 -4.68 4.92 -9.46
C ILE A 182 -5.32 4.79 -10.84
N LEU A 183 -5.70 3.56 -11.20
CA LEU A 183 -6.53 3.31 -12.38
C LEU A 183 -8.01 3.34 -11.99
N HIS A 184 -8.78 4.22 -12.63
CA HIS A 184 -10.21 4.36 -12.43
C HIS A 184 -10.91 4.82 -13.72
N CYS A 185 -11.98 4.15 -14.11
CA CYS A 185 -12.79 4.48 -15.29
C CYS A 185 -11.97 4.73 -16.56
N GLY A 186 -11.01 3.84 -16.86
CA GLY A 186 -10.15 3.94 -18.04
C GLY A 186 -9.09 5.06 -17.98
N LYS A 187 -8.99 5.80 -16.87
CA LYS A 187 -8.01 6.86 -16.66
C LYS A 187 -7.05 6.50 -15.54
N LEU A 188 -5.79 6.86 -15.73
CA LEU A 188 -4.76 6.76 -14.70
C LEU A 188 -4.59 8.11 -14.01
N TYR A 189 -4.78 8.14 -12.70
CA TYR A 189 -4.66 9.32 -11.86
C TYR A 189 -3.31 9.29 -11.13
N SER A 190 -2.54 10.38 -11.25
CA SER A 190 -1.26 10.54 -10.56
C SER A 190 -1.19 11.90 -9.88
N LEU A 191 -0.69 11.93 -8.64
CA LEU A 191 -0.42 13.17 -7.93
C LEU A 191 0.91 13.78 -8.40
N ASP A 192 1.00 15.10 -8.32
CA ASP A 192 2.26 15.83 -8.31
C ASP A 192 2.68 16.19 -6.87
N VAL A 193 3.87 16.76 -6.70
CA VAL A 193 4.40 17.17 -5.38
C VAL A 193 3.65 18.35 -4.76
N LYS A 194 2.80 19.05 -5.53
CA LYS A 194 1.97 20.20 -5.09
C LYS A 194 0.51 19.79 -4.81
N GLY A 195 0.15 18.52 -4.99
CA GLY A 195 -1.22 18.02 -4.81
C GLY A 195 -2.16 18.22 -6.01
N ASN A 196 -1.62 18.64 -7.16
CA ASN A 196 -2.33 18.62 -8.43
C ASN A 196 -2.48 17.18 -8.94
N VAL A 197 -3.41 16.96 -9.85
CA VAL A 197 -3.75 15.62 -10.37
C VAL A 197 -3.56 15.57 -11.87
N ALA A 198 -2.64 14.73 -12.34
CA ALA A 198 -2.61 14.34 -13.75
C ALA A 198 -3.53 13.15 -14.00
N THR A 199 -4.21 13.19 -15.13
CA THR A 199 -4.95 12.06 -15.69
C THR A 199 -4.39 11.69 -17.04
N PHE A 200 -4.27 10.39 -17.30
CA PHE A 200 -3.85 9.83 -18.58
C PHE A 200 -4.94 8.90 -19.08
N ASP A 201 -5.37 9.07 -20.32
CA ASP A 201 -6.33 8.17 -20.95
C ASP A 201 -5.64 6.85 -21.33
N MET A 202 -6.13 5.74 -20.77
CA MET A 202 -5.61 4.41 -21.03
C MET A 202 -6.36 3.70 -22.17
N ASN A 203 -7.53 4.21 -22.56
CA ASN A 203 -8.38 3.61 -23.59
C ASN A 203 -8.02 4.10 -25.01
N GLY A 204 -7.29 5.22 -25.11
CA GLY A 204 -6.75 5.71 -26.38
C GLY A 204 -7.84 6.19 -27.34
N HIS A 205 -8.88 6.85 -26.84
CA HIS A 205 -9.92 7.41 -27.71
C HIS A 205 -9.38 8.59 -28.53
N ASP A 206 -9.74 8.62 -29.82
CA ASP A 206 -9.28 9.66 -30.76
C ASP A 206 -9.92 11.04 -30.54
N ASN A 207 -11.00 11.12 -29.77
CA ASN A 207 -11.83 12.33 -29.65
C ASN A 207 -11.52 13.21 -28.41
N GLY A 208 -10.43 12.97 -27.68
CA GLY A 208 -10.10 13.73 -26.48
C GLY A 208 -8.59 13.83 -26.19
N PRO A 209 -8.17 14.73 -25.27
CA PRO A 209 -6.77 14.84 -24.88
C PRO A 209 -6.33 13.57 -24.17
N SER A 210 -5.24 12.96 -24.65
CA SER A 210 -4.66 11.73 -24.11
C SER A 210 -4.11 11.87 -22.68
N TRP A 211 -3.95 13.12 -22.20
CA TRP A 211 -3.65 13.43 -20.81
C TRP A 211 -4.10 14.85 -20.44
N TYR A 212 -4.34 15.11 -19.15
CA TYR A 212 -4.72 16.43 -18.62
C TYR A 212 -4.23 16.61 -17.18
N VAL A 213 -3.86 17.84 -16.79
CA VAL A 213 -3.48 18.18 -15.42
C VAL A 213 -4.51 19.12 -14.80
N TYR A 214 -5.13 18.68 -13.71
CA TYR A 214 -5.96 19.51 -12.85
C TYR A 214 -5.04 20.20 -11.85
N ASP A 215 -4.91 21.52 -12.00
CA ASP A 215 -4.16 22.36 -11.08
C ASP A 215 -5.04 22.90 -9.95
N SER A 216 -4.40 23.50 -8.93
CA SER A 216 -5.07 24.23 -7.85
C SER A 216 -6.11 23.39 -7.12
N CYS A 217 -5.91 22.06 -7.10
CA CYS A 217 -6.87 21.13 -6.51
C CYS A 217 -7.01 21.30 -5.00
N LEU A 218 -5.97 21.83 -4.33
CA LEU A 218 -5.92 22.07 -2.89
C LEU A 218 -6.26 23.52 -2.54
N PHE A 219 -7.12 23.68 -1.53
CA PHE A 219 -7.46 24.97 -0.95
C PHE A 219 -7.33 24.95 0.59
N PRO A 220 -6.82 26.04 1.21
CA PRO A 220 -6.23 27.23 0.59
C PRO A 220 -4.90 26.94 -0.13
N SER A 221 -4.59 27.75 -1.15
CA SER A 221 -3.48 27.48 -2.08
C SER A 221 -2.14 27.35 -1.37
N TRP A 222 -1.80 28.20 -0.39
CA TRP A 222 -0.50 28.18 0.30
C TRP A 222 -0.06 26.83 0.90
N ILE A 223 -0.99 25.87 1.09
CA ILE A 223 -0.68 24.52 1.58
C ILE A 223 0.24 23.76 0.62
N HIS A 224 0.16 24.00 -0.69
CA HIS A 224 0.89 23.18 -1.67
C HIS A 224 2.42 23.28 -1.56
N HIS A 225 2.97 24.41 -1.10
CA HIS A 225 4.41 24.58 -0.88
C HIS A 225 4.93 23.85 0.36
N LYS A 226 4.04 23.29 1.16
CA LYS A 226 4.37 22.66 2.45
C LYS A 226 4.33 21.15 2.37
N ILE A 227 3.87 20.55 1.27
CA ILE A 227 3.68 19.10 1.16
C ILE A 227 5.05 18.40 1.16
N GLU A 228 5.22 17.46 2.09
CA GLU A 228 6.40 16.60 2.24
C GLU A 228 6.09 15.17 1.76
N GLN A 229 4.87 14.69 2.03
CA GLN A 229 4.42 13.38 1.56
C GLN A 229 2.97 13.45 1.06
N GLN A 230 2.67 12.64 0.06
CA GLN A 230 1.37 12.58 -0.59
C GLN A 230 1.04 11.14 -0.99
N PHE A 231 -0.19 10.73 -0.71
CA PHE A 231 -0.69 9.38 -1.02
C PHE A 231 -2.07 9.49 -1.66
N LEU A 232 -2.29 8.77 -2.75
CA LEU A 232 -3.58 8.68 -3.42
C LEU A 232 -4.22 7.33 -3.09
N ILE A 233 -5.50 7.33 -2.72
CA ILE A 233 -6.24 6.14 -2.29
C ILE A 233 -7.55 6.07 -3.07
N LYS A 234 -7.97 4.86 -3.43
CA LYS A 234 -9.28 4.58 -4.01
C LYS A 234 -9.97 3.56 -3.13
N LEU A 235 -11.25 3.82 -2.84
CA LEU A 235 -12.14 2.78 -2.34
C LEU A 235 -12.73 2.02 -3.53
N GLU A 236 -12.69 0.69 -3.49
CA GLU A 236 -13.19 -0.11 -4.63
C GLU A 236 -14.69 0.05 -4.84
N GLU A 237 -15.44 0.28 -3.76
CA GLU A 237 -16.90 0.41 -3.74
C GLU A 237 -17.40 1.83 -4.04
N GLU A 238 -16.52 2.84 -4.05
CA GLU A 238 -16.89 4.24 -4.28
C GLU A 238 -16.19 4.82 -5.51
N GLU A 239 -16.88 5.67 -6.27
CA GLU A 239 -16.28 6.50 -7.34
C GLU A 239 -15.51 7.71 -6.78
N VAL A 240 -14.92 7.57 -5.59
CA VAL A 240 -14.28 8.65 -4.85
C VAL A 240 -12.82 8.30 -4.61
N LEU A 241 -11.95 9.24 -4.98
CA LEU A 241 -10.53 9.20 -4.65
C LEU A 241 -10.30 9.96 -3.34
N PHE A 242 -9.36 9.49 -2.54
CA PHE A 242 -8.87 10.17 -1.37
C PHE A 242 -7.41 10.52 -1.56
N ALA A 243 -6.99 11.66 -1.01
CA ALA A 243 -5.61 12.07 -0.97
C ALA A 243 -5.21 12.37 0.48
N VAL A 244 -4.10 11.80 0.93
CA VAL A 244 -3.49 12.08 2.23
C VAL A 244 -2.25 12.93 1.99
N PHE A 245 -2.15 14.08 2.65
CA PHE A 245 -0.99 14.96 2.58
C PHE A 245 -0.37 15.11 3.97
N VAL A 246 0.96 15.12 4.03
CA VAL A 246 1.75 15.40 5.24
C VAL A 246 2.59 16.63 4.95
N ALA A 247 2.44 17.70 5.74
CA ALA A 247 3.04 19.01 5.44
C ALA A 247 4.20 19.40 6.37
N HIS A 248 5.37 19.82 5.86
CA HIS A 248 6.64 20.02 6.58
C HIS A 248 6.60 20.90 7.85
N ASP A 249 5.95 22.07 7.80
CA ASP A 249 6.04 23.11 8.84
C ASP A 249 5.29 22.77 10.14
N VAL A 250 4.22 21.99 10.04
CA VAL A 250 3.43 21.50 11.19
C VAL A 250 3.43 19.96 11.26
N ARG A 251 3.97 19.28 10.23
CA ARG A 251 3.84 17.82 9.96
C ARG A 251 2.43 17.28 10.20
N LYS A 252 1.47 18.16 9.91
CA LYS A 252 0.04 17.91 10.01
C LYS A 252 -0.36 16.97 8.89
N VAL A 253 -1.11 15.94 9.26
CA VAL A 253 -1.73 15.03 8.31
C VAL A 253 -3.11 15.58 7.96
N SER A 254 -3.39 15.72 6.68
CA SER A 254 -4.69 16.11 6.16
C SER A 254 -5.18 15.10 5.14
N VAL A 255 -6.48 14.83 5.19
CA VAL A 255 -7.14 13.91 4.27
C VAL A 255 -8.14 14.71 3.46
N TYR A 256 -8.17 14.46 2.16
CA TYR A 256 -9.13 15.06 1.26
C TYR A 256 -9.82 13.97 0.46
N ARG A 257 -11.08 14.20 0.09
CA ARG A 257 -11.81 13.40 -0.88
C ARG A 257 -12.02 14.19 -2.16
N SER A 258 -11.99 13.51 -3.30
CA SER A 258 -12.25 14.11 -4.59
C SER A 258 -13.74 14.41 -4.74
N LYS A 259 -14.06 15.63 -5.13
CA LYS A 259 -15.35 15.97 -5.72
C LYS A 259 -15.17 16.08 -7.22
N LEU A 260 -15.58 15.07 -7.97
CA LEU A 260 -15.60 15.11 -9.42
C LEU A 260 -16.77 16.00 -9.86
N ARG A 261 -16.49 17.12 -10.53
CA ARG A 261 -17.55 17.90 -11.20
C ARG A 261 -17.81 17.30 -12.58
N LYS A 262 -19.02 16.79 -12.80
CA LYS A 262 -19.43 16.15 -14.08
C LYS A 262 -19.26 17.09 -15.29
N GLU A 263 -19.43 18.40 -15.10
CA GLU A 263 -19.43 19.38 -16.18
C GLU A 263 -18.04 19.67 -16.75
N ASN A 264 -16.99 19.70 -15.91
CA ASN A 264 -15.63 20.10 -16.32
C ASN A 264 -14.54 19.06 -15.97
N CYS A 265 -14.95 17.88 -15.51
CA CYS A 265 -14.07 16.83 -14.97
C CYS A 265 -13.06 17.31 -13.90
N MET A 266 -13.31 18.46 -13.26
CA MET A 266 -12.38 19.06 -12.33
C MET A 266 -12.32 18.23 -11.04
N VAL A 267 -11.12 17.83 -10.64
CA VAL A 267 -10.87 17.23 -9.33
C VAL A 267 -10.66 18.35 -8.32
N GLN A 268 -11.63 18.55 -7.43
CA GLN A 268 -11.49 19.44 -6.29
C GLN A 268 -11.33 18.62 -5.01
N TRP A 269 -10.31 18.93 -4.21
CA TRP A 269 -10.09 18.27 -2.92
C TRP A 269 -10.95 18.92 -1.83
N VAL A 270 -11.76 18.10 -1.15
CA VAL A 270 -12.58 18.53 -0.01
C VAL A 270 -12.02 17.90 1.25
N LEU A 271 -11.71 18.73 2.27
CA LEU A 271 -11.15 18.26 3.53
C LEU A 271 -12.09 17.26 4.23
N VAL A 272 -11.52 16.16 4.67
CA VAL A 272 -12.18 15.10 5.44
C VAL A 272 -11.65 15.14 6.87
N LYS A 273 -12.55 15.26 7.83
CA LYS A 273 -12.21 15.27 9.27
C LYS A 273 -12.43 13.92 9.94
N ASP A 274 -13.24 13.06 9.34
CA ASP A 274 -13.63 11.78 9.88
C ASP A 274 -13.80 10.76 8.75
N LEU A 275 -13.17 9.59 8.90
CA LEU A 275 -13.22 8.48 7.94
C LEU A 275 -14.31 7.45 8.27
N GLY A 276 -15.07 7.65 9.35
CA GLY A 276 -16.03 6.68 9.86
C GLY A 276 -15.35 5.39 10.27
N ASP A 277 -15.89 4.28 9.76
CA ASP A 277 -15.40 2.93 9.94
C ASP A 277 -14.18 2.57 9.06
N LYS A 278 -13.62 3.51 8.29
CA LYS A 278 -12.49 3.24 7.40
C LYS A 278 -11.14 3.47 8.09
N ALA A 279 -10.15 2.70 7.64
CA ALA A 279 -8.75 2.86 8.00
C ALA A 279 -7.89 2.91 6.73
N PHE A 280 -6.95 3.85 6.67
CA PHE A 280 -6.05 4.02 5.51
C PHE A 280 -4.66 3.49 5.83
N PHE A 281 -4.06 2.78 4.88
CA PHE A 281 -2.70 2.25 4.97
C PHE A 281 -1.89 2.86 3.85
N VAL A 282 -0.80 3.57 4.22
CA VAL A 282 -0.04 4.38 3.27
C VAL A 282 1.47 4.15 3.39
N SER A 283 2.09 4.04 2.22
CA SER A 283 3.53 3.91 1.97
C SER A 283 3.81 4.42 0.55
N HIS A 284 5.07 4.66 0.19
CA HIS A 284 5.40 5.11 -1.17
C HIS A 284 5.03 4.11 -2.26
N THR A 285 4.96 2.82 -1.91
CA THR A 285 4.74 1.70 -2.84
C THR A 285 3.34 1.08 -2.71
N ALA A 286 2.51 1.53 -1.76
CA ALA A 286 1.13 1.10 -1.62
C ALA A 286 0.31 2.08 -0.80
N SER A 287 -0.90 2.34 -1.28
CA SER A 287 -1.89 3.15 -0.59
C SER A 287 -3.30 2.60 -0.85
N PHE A 288 -3.97 2.18 0.22
CA PHE A 288 -5.31 1.60 0.13
C PHE A 288 -6.12 1.85 1.41
N ALA A 289 -7.44 1.72 1.28
CA ALA A 289 -8.38 1.80 2.39
C ALA A 289 -8.94 0.41 2.70
N VAL A 290 -9.29 0.18 3.95
CA VAL A 290 -10.04 -1.01 4.39
C VAL A 290 -11.13 -0.58 5.36
N THR A 291 -12.21 -1.36 5.42
CA THR A 291 -13.19 -1.27 6.51
C THR A 291 -12.56 -1.82 7.78
N ALA A 292 -12.60 -1.05 8.86
CA ALA A 292 -11.99 -1.40 10.12
C ALA A 292 -12.75 -2.55 10.78
N CYS A 293 -12.01 -3.57 11.21
CA CYS A 293 -12.55 -4.71 11.94
C CYS A 293 -12.88 -4.38 13.42
N SER A 294 -12.52 -3.18 13.88
CA SER A 294 -12.78 -2.70 15.25
C SER A 294 -12.80 -1.17 15.30
N GLU A 295 -13.50 -0.61 16.29
CA GLU A 295 -13.47 0.83 16.57
C GLU A 295 -12.05 1.34 16.86
N SER A 296 -11.19 0.49 17.43
CA SER A 296 -9.78 0.83 17.69
C SER A 296 -8.95 0.97 16.42
N MET A 297 -9.43 0.50 15.27
CA MET A 297 -8.74 0.62 13.98
C MET A 297 -9.36 1.72 13.10
N ALA A 298 -10.65 1.99 13.29
CA ALA A 298 -11.40 3.00 12.56
C ALA A 298 -10.80 4.41 12.72
N ASN A 299 -11.04 5.27 11.72
CA ASN A 299 -10.70 6.69 11.72
C ASN A 299 -9.19 6.99 11.90
N LYS A 300 -8.34 6.13 11.32
CA LYS A 300 -6.89 6.17 11.45
C LYS A 300 -6.17 5.99 10.12
N ILE A 301 -4.94 6.50 10.07
CA ILE A 301 -4.03 6.41 8.93
C ILE A 301 -2.73 5.75 9.42
N TYR A 302 -2.38 4.62 8.84
CA TYR A 302 -1.26 3.79 9.23
C TYR A 302 -0.08 4.05 8.28
N PHE A 303 1.04 4.49 8.84
CA PHE A 303 2.25 4.85 8.09
C PHE A 303 3.33 3.77 8.26
N THR A 304 4.32 3.76 7.37
CA THR A 304 5.56 2.99 7.50
C THR A 304 6.58 3.69 8.42
N LYS A 305 6.09 4.24 9.53
CA LYS A 305 6.86 4.99 10.53
C LYS A 305 6.88 4.27 11.87
N PHE A 306 8.00 4.38 12.58
CA PHE A 306 8.23 3.70 13.86
C PHE A 306 8.66 4.67 14.94
N HIS A 307 8.12 4.48 16.14
CA HIS A 307 8.65 5.03 17.39
C HIS A 307 9.30 3.89 18.17
N GLY A 308 10.63 3.92 18.28
CA GLY A 308 11.40 2.75 18.72
C GLY A 308 11.14 1.54 17.82
N ASN A 309 10.61 0.45 18.38
CA ASN A 309 10.23 -0.76 17.64
C ASN A 309 8.73 -0.87 17.32
N SER A 310 7.93 0.13 17.70
CA SER A 310 6.48 0.12 17.48
C SER A 310 6.11 0.90 16.23
N GLY A 311 5.29 0.30 15.37
CA GLY A 311 4.66 1.01 14.25
C GLY A 311 3.77 2.15 14.75
N VAL A 312 3.54 3.14 13.88
CA VAL A 312 2.81 4.38 14.19
C VAL A 312 1.63 4.58 13.26
N TYR A 313 0.56 5.13 13.81
CA TYR A 313 -0.60 5.63 13.06
C TYR A 313 -0.92 7.07 13.45
N PHE A 314 -1.60 7.78 12.58
CA PHE A 314 -2.23 9.07 12.87
C PHE A 314 -3.71 8.87 13.11
N SER A 315 -4.23 9.40 14.20
CA SER A 315 -5.67 9.38 14.53
C SER A 315 -6.29 10.71 14.13
N LEU A 316 -7.31 10.66 13.27
CA LEU A 316 -8.06 11.87 12.88
C LEU A 316 -8.88 12.42 14.04
N LYS A 317 -9.37 11.55 14.93
CA LYS A 317 -10.09 11.97 16.15
C LYS A 317 -9.22 12.82 17.08
N THR A 318 -7.97 12.41 17.32
CA THR A 318 -7.07 13.14 18.25
C THR A 318 -6.15 14.13 17.56
N GLN A 319 -6.07 14.09 16.21
CA GLN A 319 -5.11 14.85 15.39
C GLN A 319 -3.65 14.64 15.83
N LYS A 320 -3.29 13.41 16.20
CA LYS A 320 -1.96 13.03 16.72
C LYS A 320 -1.48 11.71 16.15
N TYR A 321 -0.16 11.57 16.07
CA TYR A 321 0.52 10.28 15.90
C TYR A 321 0.49 9.50 17.21
N HIS A 322 0.30 8.19 17.11
CA HIS A 322 0.31 7.24 18.22
C HIS A 322 1.04 5.97 17.82
N SER A 323 1.69 5.30 18.77
CA SER A 323 2.28 3.98 18.54
C SER A 323 1.24 2.86 18.71
N PHE A 324 1.46 1.71 18.06
CA PHE A 324 0.66 0.50 18.31
C PHE A 324 0.80 -0.02 19.75
N ASN A 325 2.02 0.09 20.29
CA ASN A 325 2.38 -0.39 21.62
C ASN A 325 2.90 0.77 22.47
N GLY A 326 2.53 0.80 23.75
CA GLY A 326 2.87 1.86 24.69
C GLY A 326 2.03 3.14 24.54
N ASP A 327 2.43 4.19 25.25
CA ASP A 327 1.63 5.41 25.43
C ASP A 327 2.15 6.60 24.60
N PHE A 328 2.97 6.35 23.56
CA PHE A 328 3.50 7.43 22.74
C PHE A 328 2.35 8.14 22.01
N SER A 329 2.26 9.45 22.20
CA SER A 329 1.35 10.32 21.46
C SER A 329 2.02 11.66 21.17
N SER A 330 1.99 12.11 19.91
CA SER A 330 2.61 13.37 19.52
C SER A 330 1.84 14.06 18.40
N LEU A 331 1.79 15.39 18.45
CA LEU A 331 1.29 16.21 17.34
C LEU A 331 2.24 16.17 16.13
N LYS A 332 3.54 16.03 16.40
CA LYS A 332 4.61 16.09 15.41
C LYS A 332 5.24 14.71 15.23
N CYS A 333 5.70 14.39 14.03
CA CYS A 333 6.44 13.14 13.80
C CYS A 333 7.96 13.24 14.05
N TYR A 334 8.43 14.23 14.84
CA TYR A 334 9.83 14.25 15.27
C TYR A 334 10.16 13.00 16.10
N GLY A 335 11.34 12.41 15.85
CA GLY A 335 11.76 11.17 16.49
C GLY A 335 11.14 9.90 15.91
N LEU A 336 10.29 10.01 14.87
CA LEU A 336 9.82 8.84 14.14
C LEU A 336 10.84 8.45 13.07
N LYS A 337 11.18 7.15 13.03
CA LYS A 337 11.99 6.57 11.97
C LYS A 337 11.09 6.09 10.84
N GLU A 338 11.29 6.62 9.65
CA GLU A 338 10.64 6.14 8.43
C GLU A 338 11.45 5.02 7.79
N LEU A 339 10.74 4.06 7.20
CA LEU A 339 11.36 2.99 6.42
C LEU A 339 11.06 3.23 4.95
N ASP A 340 12.06 3.73 4.21
CA ASP A 340 11.93 4.12 2.80
C ASP A 340 11.55 2.94 1.89
N PHE A 341 11.86 1.71 2.30
CA PHE A 341 11.60 0.47 1.56
C PHE A 341 10.54 -0.43 2.21
N ALA A 342 9.71 0.12 3.08
CA ALA A 342 8.56 -0.58 3.62
C ALA A 342 7.33 -0.38 2.75
N THR A 343 6.47 -1.40 2.70
CA THR A 343 5.19 -1.35 2.02
C THR A 343 4.08 -1.93 2.88
N TRP A 344 2.85 -1.47 2.66
CA TRP A 344 1.68 -2.17 3.17
C TRP A 344 1.18 -3.17 2.14
N ILE A 345 0.78 -4.34 2.62
CA ILE A 345 0.20 -5.38 1.77
C ILE A 345 -1.01 -6.00 2.47
N LEU A 346 -2.11 -6.12 1.71
CA LEU A 346 -3.30 -6.82 2.13
C LEU A 346 -3.18 -8.29 1.73
N PRO A 347 -3.19 -9.24 2.70
CA PRO A 347 -3.11 -10.67 2.38
C PRO A 347 -4.35 -11.15 1.59
N THR A 348 -4.14 -11.95 0.55
CA THR A 348 -5.22 -12.60 -0.24
C THR A 348 -5.69 -13.92 0.36
N ILE A 349 -4.93 -14.46 1.31
CA ILE A 349 -5.24 -15.69 2.03
C ILE A 349 -5.02 -15.43 3.52
N SER A 350 -5.88 -16.01 4.37
CA SER A 350 -5.62 -16.06 5.80
C SER A 350 -4.30 -16.79 6.05
N TRP A 351 -3.34 -16.08 6.65
CA TRP A 351 -1.93 -16.46 6.83
C TRP A 351 -1.65 -17.88 7.37
N ARG A 352 -2.64 -18.57 7.93
CA ARG A 352 -2.50 -19.96 8.41
C ARG A 352 -2.56 -21.03 7.33
N MET A 353 -2.90 -20.71 6.07
CA MET A 353 -2.83 -21.70 4.98
C MET A 353 -1.43 -21.89 4.39
N LEU A 354 -0.39 -21.28 4.98
CA LEU A 354 1.01 -21.41 4.53
C LEU A 354 1.78 -22.52 5.25
N THR A 355 1.07 -23.39 5.97
CA THR A 355 1.69 -24.60 6.53
C THR A 355 2.02 -25.56 5.40
N LYS A 356 3.33 -25.75 5.16
CA LYS A 356 3.88 -26.85 4.36
C LYS A 356 3.23 -28.17 4.79
N GLU A 357 2.66 -28.89 3.83
CA GLU A 357 2.51 -30.34 3.91
C GLU A 357 3.88 -31.02 3.94
#